data_AF-A0A348WHR7-F1
#
_entry.id   AF-A0A348WHR7-F1
#
_cell.length_a   1.000
_cell.length_b   1.000
_cell.length_c   1.000
_cell.angle_alpha   90.00
_cell.angle_beta   90.00
_cell.angle_gamma   90.00
#
_symmetry.space_group_name_H-M   'P 1'
#
loop_
_entity.id
_entity.type
_entity.pdbx_description
1 polymer ?
#
loop_
_entity_poly.entity_id
_entity_poly.type
_entity_poly.pdbx_seq_one_letter_code
_entity_poly.pdbx_strand_id
1 'polypeptide(L)'
;MTFSIIGRCTRTGAFGAAITTSDLAVGGRCVRLVHGKGAMLSQHRTDSRLGDLGISLLAQGKSAKDTVTEVCASSKDIEWRQIGALDAKGQTAVYHGRRMYSIYTHHT
;
A
#
# COMPACT_ATOMS: atom_id res chain seq x y z
N MET A 1 -7.17 -9.31 -12.26
CA MET A 1 -6.16 -8.35 -12.78
C MET A 1 -6.22 -7.09 -11.93
N THR A 2 -5.10 -6.52 -11.46
CA THR A 2 -5.11 -5.31 -10.62
C THR A 2 -3.90 -4.43 -10.92
N PHE A 3 -4.11 -3.13 -11.06
CA PHE A 3 -3.05 -2.12 -11.14
C PHE A 3 -3.40 -0.95 -10.23
N SER A 4 -2.41 -0.37 -9.58
CA SER A 4 -2.59 0.73 -8.65
C SER A 4 -1.39 1.67 -8.67
N ILE A 5 -1.65 2.93 -8.35
CA ILE A 5 -0.64 3.98 -8.19
C ILE A 5 -1.03 4.82 -6.98
N ILE A 6 -0.02 5.20 -6.20
CA ILE A 6 -0.12 6.21 -5.14
C ILE A 6 0.89 7.30 -5.44
N GLY A 7 0.54 8.54 -5.11
CA GLY A 7 1.39 9.70 -5.36
C GLY A 7 1.28 10.74 -4.25
N ARG A 8 2.32 11.56 -4.14
CA ARG A 8 2.40 12.69 -3.21
C ARG A 8 2.70 13.96 -4.00
N CYS A 9 1.90 15.00 -3.80
CA CYS A 9 2.20 16.33 -4.31
C CYS A 9 3.19 17.02 -3.37
N THR A 10 4.41 17.28 -3.83
CA THR A 10 5.45 17.95 -3.03
C THR A 10 5.08 19.39 -2.64
N ARG A 11 4.25 20.06 -3.46
CA ARG A 11 3.81 21.44 -3.23
C ARG A 11 2.73 21.56 -2.14
N THR A 12 1.81 20.61 -2.06
CA THR A 12 0.63 20.70 -1.15
C THR A 12 0.66 19.68 -0.02
N GLY A 13 1.54 18.67 -0.09
CA GLY A 13 1.54 17.53 0.84
C GLY A 13 0.35 16.57 0.64
N ALA A 14 -0.49 16.80 -0.38
CA ALA A 14 -1.62 15.93 -0.67
C ALA A 14 -1.16 14.56 -1.18
N PHE A 15 -1.88 13.53 -0.74
CA PHE A 15 -1.72 12.17 -1.24
C PHE A 15 -2.92 11.80 -2.11
N GLY A 16 -2.65 11.08 -3.20
CA GLY A 16 -3.67 10.59 -4.11
C GLY A 16 -3.41 9.14 -4.49
N ALA A 17 -4.45 8.46 -4.97
CA ALA A 17 -4.36 7.11 -5.47
C ALA A 17 -5.28 6.92 -6.68
N ALA A 18 -4.89 6.04 -7.59
CA ALA A 18 -5.77 5.47 -8.60
C ALA A 18 -5.57 3.95 -8.62
N ILE A 19 -6.65 3.19 -8.80
CA ILE A 19 -6.63 1.73 -8.78
C ILE A 19 -7.72 1.19 -9.68
N THR A 20 -7.42 0.11 -10.40
CA THR A 20 -8.37 -0.61 -11.22
C THR A 20 -8.18 -2.12 -11.06
N THR A 21 -9.27 -2.86 -11.12
CA THR A 21 -9.26 -4.33 -11.05
C THR A 21 -10.52 -4.91 -11.69
N SER A 22 -10.53 -6.22 -11.92
CA SER A 22 -11.69 -6.98 -12.39
C SER A 22 -12.69 -7.36 -11.28
N ASP A 23 -12.37 -7.04 -10.02
CA ASP A 23 -13.15 -7.36 -8.82
C ASP A 23 -13.80 -6.10 -8.20
N LEU A 24 -14.84 -6.27 -7.39
CA LEU A 24 -15.67 -5.16 -6.92
C LEU A 24 -15.02 -4.34 -5.80
N ALA A 25 -15.47 -3.09 -5.62
CA ALA A 25 -15.15 -2.24 -4.47
C ALA A 25 -13.64 -2.05 -4.17
N VAL A 26 -12.80 -2.05 -5.20
CA VAL A 26 -11.33 -2.08 -5.03
C VAL A 26 -10.77 -0.85 -4.30
N GLY A 27 -11.36 0.33 -4.50
CA GLY A 27 -10.94 1.54 -3.80
C GLY A 27 -11.04 1.38 -2.29
N GLY A 28 -12.21 0.95 -1.80
CA GLY A 28 -12.44 0.74 -0.37
C GLY A 28 -11.66 -0.44 0.23
N ARG A 29 -11.35 -1.47 -0.57
CA ARG A 29 -10.61 -2.64 -0.08
C ARG A 29 -9.10 -2.41 0.00
N CYS A 30 -8.52 -1.70 -0.96
CA CYS A 30 -7.07 -1.67 -1.13
C CYS A 30 -6.41 -0.36 -0.71
N VAL A 31 -7.12 0.77 -0.83
CA VAL A 31 -6.50 2.10 -0.69
C VAL A 31 -6.73 2.65 0.71
N ARG A 32 -5.67 3.16 1.33
CA ARG A 32 -5.72 4.01 2.52
C ARG A 32 -4.82 5.21 2.35
N LEU A 33 -5.33 6.39 2.69
CA LEU A 33 -4.61 7.65 2.58
C LEU A 33 -4.79 8.42 3.88
N VAL A 34 -3.74 9.11 4.30
CA VAL A 34 -3.80 10.09 5.38
C VAL A 34 -3.05 11.35 4.95
N HIS A 35 -3.76 12.48 4.96
CA HIS A 35 -3.23 13.75 4.47
C HIS A 35 -1.92 14.13 5.17
N GLY A 36 -0.90 14.49 4.39
CA GLY A 36 0.41 14.90 4.89
C GLY A 36 1.23 13.81 5.59
N LYS A 37 0.71 12.57 5.69
CA LYS A 37 1.34 11.50 6.49
C LYS A 37 1.72 10.29 5.65
N GLY A 38 0.90 9.88 4.68
CA GLY A 38 1.23 8.73 3.85
C GLY A 38 0.08 8.15 3.04
N ALA A 39 0.43 7.16 2.22
CA ALA A 39 -0.49 6.34 1.43
C ALA A 39 -0.09 4.87 1.51
N MET A 40 -1.09 3.99 1.53
CA MET A 40 -0.93 2.55 1.68
C MET A 40 -1.84 1.80 0.70
N LEU A 41 -1.29 0.73 0.13
CA LEU A 41 -1.95 -0.21 -0.76
C LEU A 41 -1.82 -1.61 -0.19
N SER A 42 -2.95 -2.33 -0.07
CA SER A 42 -3.00 -3.77 0.21
C SER A 42 -3.83 -4.44 -0.87
N GLN A 43 -3.20 -5.21 -1.76
CA GLN A 43 -3.86 -5.79 -2.93
C GLN A 43 -3.47 -7.25 -3.15
N HIS A 44 -4.19 -7.91 -4.06
CA HIS A 44 -4.16 -9.35 -4.32
C HIS A 44 -4.61 -10.18 -3.09
N ARG A 45 -5.67 -10.98 -3.25
CA ARG A 45 -6.39 -11.65 -2.15
C ARG A 45 -6.55 -10.73 -0.92
N THR A 46 -7.01 -9.50 -1.18
CA THR A 46 -6.92 -8.33 -0.29
C THR A 46 -7.38 -8.60 1.14
N ASP A 47 -6.67 -7.99 2.09
CA ASP A 47 -7.06 -7.89 3.50
C ASP A 47 -6.94 -6.43 3.89
N SER A 48 -8.12 -5.84 4.07
CA SER A 48 -8.30 -4.43 4.39
C SER A 48 -7.62 -4.06 5.71
N ARG A 49 -7.53 -5.00 6.66
CA ARG A 49 -6.93 -4.77 7.99
C ARG A 49 -5.44 -4.44 7.90
N LEU A 50 -4.75 -4.96 6.88
CA LEU A 50 -3.35 -4.63 6.63
C LEU A 50 -3.17 -3.20 6.12
N GLY A 51 -4.15 -2.71 5.35
CA GLY A 51 -4.22 -1.31 4.96
C GLY A 51 -4.44 -0.40 6.17
N ASP A 52 -5.37 -0.78 7.06
CA ASP A 52 -5.68 -0.04 8.29
C ASP A 52 -4.48 0.01 9.25
N LEU A 53 -3.76 -1.10 9.40
CA LEU A 53 -2.51 -1.14 10.16
C LEU A 53 -1.45 -0.25 9.51
N GLY A 54 -1.17 -0.44 8.22
CA GLY A 54 -0.12 0.30 7.52
C GLY A 54 -0.34 1.81 7.53
N ILE A 55 -1.58 2.26 7.33
CA ILE A 55 -1.89 3.70 7.35
C ILE A 55 -1.75 4.30 8.76
N SER A 56 -2.07 3.53 9.81
CA SER A 56 -1.84 3.93 11.20
C SER A 56 -0.34 4.11 11.51
N LEU A 57 0.50 3.21 11.02
CA LEU A 57 1.96 3.29 11.18
C LEU A 57 2.55 4.52 10.46
N LEU A 58 2.09 4.81 9.24
CA LEU A 58 2.49 6.03 8.52
C LEU A 58 1.98 7.30 9.22
N ALA A 59 0.78 7.27 9.79
CA ALA A 59 0.24 8.39 10.58
C ALA A 59 1.10 8.69 11.82
N GLN A 60 1.71 7.66 12.41
CA GLN A 60 2.69 7.77 13.51
C GLN A 60 4.09 8.21 13.06
N GLY A 61 4.31 8.38 11.75
CA GLY A 61 5.58 8.86 11.19
C GLY A 61 6.61 7.78 10.91
N LYS A 62 6.23 6.49 10.90
CA LYS A 62 7.12 5.42 10.42
C LYS A 62 7.46 5.61 8.95
N SER A 63 8.64 5.13 8.55
CA SER A 63 9.04 5.12 7.14
C SER A 63 8.18 4.13 6.34
N ALA A 64 8.15 4.31 5.01
CA ALA A 64 7.49 3.33 4.14
C ALA A 64 8.06 1.92 4.32
N LYS A 65 9.39 1.80 4.46
CA LYS A 65 10.09 0.52 4.62
C LYS A 65 9.73 -0.17 5.93
N ASP A 66 9.76 0.56 7.05
CA ASP A 66 9.43 -0.01 8.37
C ASP A 66 7.96 -0.42 8.42
N THR A 67 7.08 0.43 7.86
CA THR A 67 5.65 0.14 7.75
C THR A 67 5.40 -1.16 6.98
N VAL A 68 5.99 -1.33 5.79
CA VAL A 68 5.83 -2.56 5.01
C VAL A 68 6.39 -3.76 5.76
N THR A 69 7.54 -3.63 6.40
CA THR A 69 8.16 -4.72 7.18
C THR A 69 7.24 -5.21 8.30
N GLU A 70 6.66 -4.28 9.07
CA GLU A 70 5.77 -4.58 10.19
C GLU A 70 4.42 -5.13 9.73
N VAL A 71 3.84 -4.56 8.67
CA VAL A 71 2.62 -5.11 8.06
C VAL A 71 2.85 -6.54 7.59
N CYS A 72 3.99 -6.81 6.95
CA CYS A 72 4.32 -8.16 6.51
C CYS A 72 4.50 -9.14 7.68
N ALA A 73 5.13 -8.71 8.76
CA ALA A 73 5.31 -9.51 9.97
C ALA A 73 3.98 -9.81 10.69
N SER A 74 2.96 -8.98 10.51
CA SER A 74 1.65 -9.13 11.16
C SER A 74 0.75 -10.22 10.55
N SER A 75 1.09 -10.77 9.37
CA SER A 75 0.22 -11.68 8.62
C SER A 75 0.93 -12.98 8.22
N LYS A 76 0.34 -14.12 8.60
CA LYS A 76 0.82 -15.45 8.17
C LYS A 76 0.58 -15.71 6.67
N ASP A 77 -0.38 -15.01 6.08
CA ASP A 77 -0.79 -15.17 4.67
C ASP A 77 -0.20 -14.10 3.75
N ILE A 78 0.84 -13.39 4.21
CA ILE A 78 1.41 -12.26 3.48
C ILE A 78 1.90 -12.64 2.09
N GLU A 79 2.36 -13.87 1.89
CA GLU A 79 2.85 -14.36 0.58
C GLU A 79 1.80 -14.33 -0.53
N TRP A 80 0.51 -14.20 -0.18
CA TRP A 80 -0.59 -14.05 -1.13
C TRP A 80 -0.92 -12.59 -1.47
N ARG A 81 -0.15 -11.62 -0.98
CA ARG A 81 -0.52 -10.20 -0.96
C ARG A 81 0.59 -9.32 -1.49
N GLN A 82 0.20 -8.27 -2.20
CA GLN A 82 1.07 -7.20 -2.60
C GLN A 82 0.78 -5.96 -1.76
N ILE A 83 1.83 -5.41 -1.17
CA ILE A 83 1.76 -4.28 -0.26
C ILE A 83 2.59 -3.15 -0.84
N GLY A 84 2.08 -1.92 -0.82
CA GLY A 84 2.83 -0.73 -1.23
C GLY A 84 2.60 0.43 -0.26
N ALA A 85 3.65 1.17 0.06
CA ALA A 85 3.58 2.34 0.93
C ALA A 85 4.34 3.52 0.33
N LEU A 86 3.84 4.72 0.59
CA LEU A 86 4.50 6.00 0.30
C LEU A 86 4.39 6.87 1.56
N ASP A 87 5.52 7.28 2.13
CA ASP A 87 5.54 8.06 3.38
C ASP A 87 5.54 9.58 3.16
N ALA A 88 5.41 10.34 4.25
CA ALA A 88 5.41 11.80 4.26
C ALA A 88 6.67 12.43 3.64
N LYS A 89 7.80 11.71 3.63
CA LYS A 89 9.07 12.16 3.06
C LYS A 89 9.19 11.82 1.57
N GLY A 90 8.20 11.12 1.01
CA GLY A 90 8.19 10.68 -0.38
C GLY A 90 9.00 9.39 -0.63
N GLN A 91 9.37 8.67 0.43
CA GLN A 91 10.03 7.37 0.27
C GLN A 91 8.96 6.29 0.07
N THR A 92 9.32 5.28 -0.70
CA THR A 92 8.43 4.18 -1.07
C THR A 92 8.98 2.84 -0.60
N ALA A 93 8.07 1.89 -0.40
CA ALA A 93 8.43 0.50 -0.18
C ALA A 93 7.32 -0.40 -0.72
N VAL A 94 7.72 -1.55 -1.25
CA VAL A 94 6.80 -2.55 -1.79
C VAL A 94 7.19 -3.93 -1.30
N TYR A 95 6.20 -4.73 -0.95
CA TYR A 95 6.34 -6.17 -0.77
C TYR A 95 5.51 -6.90 -1.82
N HIS A 96 6.13 -7.89 -2.47
CA HIS A 96 5.50 -8.75 -3.46
C HIS A 96 5.58 -10.19 -2.96
N GLY A 97 4.44 -10.71 -2.47
CA GLY A 97 4.32 -12.07 -1.98
C GLY A 97 4.61 -13.13 -3.06
N ARG A 98 5.30 -14.21 -2.69
CA ARG A 98 5.79 -15.23 -3.64
C ARG A 98 4.70 -16.09 -4.28
N ARG A 99 3.49 -16.08 -3.74
CA ARG A 99 2.36 -16.90 -4.22
C ARG A 99 1.42 -16.15 -5.15
N MET A 100 1.73 -14.90 -5.48
CA MET A 100 0.96 -14.17 -6.48
C MET A 100 1.56 -14.38 -7.86
N TYR A 101 0.67 -14.54 -8.84
CA TYR A 101 1.05 -14.42 -10.24
C TYR A 101 0.97 -12.95 -10.64
N SER A 102 2.07 -12.40 -11.19
CA SER A 102 2.05 -11.08 -11.80
C SER A 102 2.99 -11.01 -13.00
N ILE A 103 2.57 -10.30 -14.04
CA ILE A 103 3.40 -9.98 -15.21
C ILE A 103 4.35 -8.80 -14.95
N TYR A 104 4.08 -8.03 -13.89
CA TYR A 104 4.90 -6.90 -13.46
C TYR A 104 4.77 -6.69 -11.95
N THR A 105 5.87 -6.44 -11.25
CA THR A 105 5.84 -6.31 -9.80
C THR A 105 5.49 -4.88 -9.36
N HIS A 106 6.37 -3.90 -9.62
CA HIS A 106 6.20 -2.50 -9.22
C HIS A 106 7.28 -1.59 -9.84
N HIS A 107 6.99 -0.29 -9.86
CA HIS A 107 7.97 0.80 -10.06
C HIS A 107 7.86 1.77 -8.88
N THR A 108 8.94 2.45 -8.56
CA THR A 108 8.97 3.53 -7.55
C THR A 108 9.57 4.79 -8.12
#